data_AF-W9WKP9-F1
#
_entry.id   AF-W9WKP9-F1
#
_cell.length_a   1.000
_cell.length_b   1.000
_cell.length_c   1.000
_cell.angle_alpha   90.00
_cell.angle_beta   90.00
_cell.angle_gamma   90.00
#
_symmetry.space_group_name_H-M   'P 1'
#
loop_
_entity.id
_entity.type
_entity.pdbx_description
1 polymer ?
#
loop_
_entity_poly.entity_id
_entity_poly.type
_entity_poly.pdbx_seq_one_letter_code
_entity_poly.pdbx_strand_id
1 'polypeptide(L)'
;MSAPTEPQPSTSTTSSSTAMKAPSSIQVNPQRAAVLVQNLSAIQSRIASTLSSLPSPQSARQVRLVAVSKLKPASDILSLHSPPPSDAPTAVDGHQHFGENYVQELLEKSRLLPRTIKWHFIGGLQSNKCAQLAREVEGLWAVESVDSEKKAGLLDKGRGERNQRLHKEFGDEWKAECERHGWQDKLRVFIQVNTSGEESKSGLEPGSAELVSLAKLIRSESSCPNLHLQGLMTIGAIARSRATTKETENEDFITLRTTRDKIAEEIGLTNKEELELSMGMSEDFESAVRLGSDEVRVGSTIFGERPAKKDAKVIEDTETEKK
;
A
#
# COMPACT_ATOMS: atom_id res chain seq x y z
N MET A 1 -64.96 51.37 18.88
CA MET A 1 -64.42 50.38 17.93
C MET A 1 -62.93 50.33 18.13
N SER A 2 -62.41 49.21 18.64
CA SER A 2 -61.05 48.68 18.41
C SER A 2 -60.88 47.46 19.33
N ALA A 3 -60.62 46.32 18.71
CA ALA A 3 -60.56 44.98 19.30
C ALA A 3 -59.28 44.75 20.12
N PRO A 4 -59.24 43.74 21.01
CA PRO A 4 -58.03 43.36 21.73
C PRO A 4 -57.07 42.57 20.82
N THR A 5 -55.79 42.91 20.89
CA THR A 5 -54.69 42.34 20.09
C THR A 5 -54.19 41.03 20.71
N GLU A 6 -54.23 39.94 19.92
CA GLU A 6 -53.60 38.64 20.21
C GLU A 6 -52.07 38.74 20.28
N PRO A 7 -51.39 37.96 21.15
CA PRO A 7 -49.94 37.85 21.14
C PRO A 7 -49.47 36.89 20.03
N GLN A 8 -48.56 37.38 19.18
CA GLN A 8 -47.87 36.60 18.15
C GLN A 8 -46.94 35.53 18.79
N PRO A 9 -46.85 34.32 18.21
CA PRO A 9 -45.89 33.32 18.66
C PRO A 9 -44.47 33.66 18.18
N SER A 10 -43.52 33.56 19.09
CA SER A 10 -42.09 33.71 18.86
C SER A 10 -41.58 32.67 17.85
N THR A 11 -40.95 33.14 16.78
CA THR A 11 -40.27 32.33 15.77
C THR A 11 -38.97 31.75 16.35
N SER A 12 -39.02 30.51 16.81
CA SER A 12 -37.81 29.72 17.10
C SER A 12 -37.14 29.33 15.78
N THR A 13 -36.03 29.99 15.46
CA THR A 13 -35.16 29.63 14.34
C THR A 13 -34.46 28.31 14.69
N THR A 14 -35.03 27.18 14.26
CA THR A 14 -34.34 25.88 14.28
C THR A 14 -33.23 25.90 13.25
N SER A 15 -32.00 26.13 13.71
CA SER A 15 -30.78 25.82 12.97
C SER A 15 -30.77 24.33 12.64
N SER A 16 -30.89 23.97 11.37
CA SER A 16 -30.69 22.59 10.92
C SER A 16 -29.22 22.21 11.10
N SER A 17 -28.89 21.70 12.28
CA SER A 17 -27.66 20.95 12.51
C SER A 17 -27.73 19.70 11.66
N THR A 18 -27.03 19.70 10.53
CA THR A 18 -26.74 18.51 9.74
C THR A 18 -25.92 17.57 10.63
N ALA A 19 -26.60 16.70 11.36
CA ALA A 19 -25.97 15.65 12.13
C ALA A 19 -25.18 14.78 11.15
N MET A 20 -23.85 14.84 11.24
CA MET A 20 -22.98 13.90 10.52
C MET A 20 -23.39 12.49 10.95
N LYS A 21 -23.89 11.70 10.00
CA LYS A 21 -24.16 10.27 10.18
C LYS A 21 -22.87 9.65 10.72
N ALA A 22 -22.95 8.99 11.89
CA ALA A 22 -21.86 8.15 12.37
C ALA A 22 -21.47 7.14 11.27
N PRO A 23 -20.18 6.84 11.06
CA PRO A 23 -19.78 5.85 10.07
C PRO A 23 -20.48 4.53 10.39
N SER A 24 -21.24 4.02 9.42
CA SER A 24 -21.80 2.68 9.47
C SER A 24 -20.66 1.70 9.77
N SER A 25 -20.76 0.96 10.87
CA SER A 25 -19.78 -0.07 11.22
C SER A 25 -19.56 -1.00 10.03
N ILE A 26 -18.32 -1.14 9.56
CA ILE A 26 -17.97 -2.09 8.50
C ILE A 26 -18.41 -3.48 8.95
N GLN A 27 -19.34 -4.10 8.23
CA GLN A 27 -19.79 -5.46 8.52
C GLN A 27 -18.90 -6.46 7.79
N VAL A 28 -18.39 -7.45 8.53
CA VAL A 28 -17.59 -8.55 7.99
C VAL A 28 -18.49 -9.76 7.82
N ASN A 29 -18.58 -10.27 6.58
CA ASN A 29 -19.23 -11.56 6.31
C ASN A 29 -18.28 -12.71 6.71
N PRO A 30 -18.66 -13.60 7.67
CA PRO A 30 -17.77 -14.63 8.17
C PRO A 30 -17.34 -15.67 7.12
N GLN A 31 -18.24 -16.04 6.20
CA GLN A 31 -17.94 -16.99 5.12
C GLN A 31 -16.93 -16.39 4.15
N ARG A 32 -17.12 -15.12 3.76
CA ARG A 32 -16.16 -14.37 2.95
C ARG A 32 -14.81 -14.25 3.65
N ALA A 33 -14.81 -13.90 4.94
CA ALA A 33 -13.59 -13.78 5.74
C ALA A 33 -12.80 -15.10 5.78
N ALA A 34 -13.47 -16.23 6.00
CA ALA A 34 -12.84 -17.55 6.01
C ALA A 34 -12.14 -17.87 4.67
N VAL A 35 -12.80 -17.59 3.53
CA VAL A 35 -12.21 -17.78 2.20
C VAL A 35 -10.97 -16.88 1.99
N LEU A 36 -11.04 -15.61 2.40
CA LEU A 36 -9.93 -14.68 2.26
C LEU A 36 -8.72 -15.12 3.10
N VAL A 37 -8.95 -15.51 4.36
CA VAL A 37 -7.90 -16.02 5.27
C VAL A 37 -7.26 -17.29 4.71
N GLN A 38 -8.07 -18.22 4.19
CA GLN A 38 -7.57 -19.43 3.55
C GLN A 38 -6.69 -19.10 2.34
N ASN A 39 -7.14 -18.20 1.46
CA ASN A 39 -6.39 -17.78 0.28
C ASN A 39 -5.06 -17.12 0.67
N LEU A 40 -5.08 -16.21 1.65
CA LEU A 40 -3.87 -15.53 2.14
C LEU A 40 -2.87 -16.55 2.70
N SER A 41 -3.33 -17.47 3.55
CA SER A 41 -2.50 -18.52 4.15
C SER A 41 -1.89 -19.45 3.09
N ALA A 42 -2.64 -19.77 2.04
CA ALA A 42 -2.11 -20.54 0.90
C ALA A 42 -0.96 -19.81 0.18
N ILE A 43 -1.06 -18.49 -0.01
CA ILE A 43 0.02 -17.69 -0.61
C ILE A 43 1.25 -17.64 0.32
N GLN A 44 1.05 -17.37 1.60
CA GLN A 44 2.13 -17.36 2.60
C GLN A 44 2.87 -18.71 2.63
N SER A 45 2.12 -19.82 2.57
CA SER A 45 2.69 -21.18 2.49
C SER A 45 3.50 -21.41 1.22
N ARG A 46 3.03 -20.91 0.07
CA ARG A 46 3.78 -20.99 -1.21
C ARG A 46 5.06 -20.16 -1.18
N ILE A 47 5.04 -18.98 -0.56
CA ILE A 47 6.24 -18.16 -0.34
C ILE A 47 7.25 -18.90 0.55
N ALA A 48 6.79 -19.39 1.71
CA ALA A 48 7.63 -20.13 2.66
C ALA A 48 8.24 -21.40 2.05
N SER A 49 7.45 -22.16 1.28
CA SER A 49 7.91 -23.34 0.54
C SER A 49 8.95 -22.98 -0.52
N THR A 50 8.74 -21.87 -1.24
CA THR A 50 9.71 -21.38 -2.22
C THR A 50 11.03 -20.99 -1.55
N LEU A 51 10.99 -20.24 -0.45
CA LEU A 51 12.19 -19.87 0.31
C LEU A 51 12.92 -21.10 0.86
N SER A 52 12.19 -22.06 1.41
CA SER A 52 12.77 -23.30 1.96
C SER A 52 13.46 -24.16 0.89
N SER A 53 13.09 -24.00 -0.39
CA SER A 53 13.75 -24.69 -1.50
C SER A 53 15.05 -24.03 -1.99
N LEU A 54 15.35 -22.80 -1.54
CA LEU A 54 16.55 -22.07 -1.92
C LEU A 54 17.76 -22.48 -1.06
N PRO A 55 18.99 -22.30 -1.56
CA PRO A 55 20.18 -22.49 -0.74
C PRO A 55 20.27 -21.43 0.38
N SER A 56 21.05 -21.71 1.41
CA SER A 56 21.42 -20.73 2.43
C SER A 56 22.43 -19.73 1.85
N PRO A 57 22.36 -18.42 2.20
CA PRO A 57 21.46 -17.79 3.18
C PRO A 57 20.09 -17.36 2.63
N GLN A 58 19.81 -17.56 1.33
CA GLN A 58 18.58 -17.08 0.69
C GLN A 58 17.30 -17.69 1.30
N SER A 59 17.37 -18.92 1.80
CA SER A 59 16.26 -19.59 2.48
C SER A 59 15.86 -18.97 3.82
N ALA A 60 16.75 -18.20 4.46
CA ALA A 60 16.47 -17.51 5.72
C ALA A 60 15.89 -16.10 5.52
N ARG A 61 15.80 -15.62 4.28
CA ARG A 61 15.28 -14.29 3.95
C ARG A 61 13.76 -14.25 4.19
N GLN A 62 13.27 -13.10 4.63
CA GLN A 62 11.83 -12.88 4.76
C GLN A 62 11.33 -12.14 3.52
N VAL A 63 10.23 -12.62 2.94
CA VAL A 63 9.55 -11.94 1.83
C VAL A 63 8.24 -11.39 2.32
N ARG A 64 8.04 -10.09 2.10
CA ARG A 64 6.83 -9.37 2.45
C ARG A 64 5.73 -9.67 1.44
N LEU A 65 4.54 -10.01 1.94
CA LEU A 65 3.35 -10.14 1.12
C LEU A 65 2.51 -8.87 1.23
N VAL A 66 2.36 -8.14 0.14
CA VAL A 66 1.43 -7.01 0.03
C VAL A 66 0.13 -7.53 -0.59
N ALA A 67 -0.95 -7.51 0.20
CA ALA A 67 -2.28 -7.90 -0.25
C ALA A 67 -2.91 -6.75 -1.05
N VAL A 68 -3.00 -6.88 -2.36
CA VAL A 68 -3.47 -5.82 -3.26
C VAL A 68 -4.99 -5.77 -3.27
N SER A 69 -5.56 -4.82 -2.51
CA SER A 69 -6.98 -4.67 -2.20
C SER A 69 -7.70 -3.63 -3.07
N LYS A 70 -7.07 -3.14 -4.15
CA LYS A 70 -7.71 -2.20 -5.08
C LYS A 70 -9.05 -2.70 -5.58
N LEU A 71 -10.05 -1.82 -5.56
CA LEU A 71 -11.45 -2.08 -5.93
C LEU A 71 -12.14 -3.13 -5.07
N LYS A 72 -11.57 -3.50 -3.91
CA LYS A 72 -12.20 -4.37 -2.91
C LYS A 72 -12.76 -3.55 -1.76
N PRO A 73 -13.87 -3.99 -1.15
CA PRO A 73 -14.48 -3.27 -0.04
C PRO A 73 -13.58 -3.27 1.20
N ALA A 74 -13.80 -2.31 2.10
CA ALA A 74 -13.09 -2.22 3.37
C ALA A 74 -13.34 -3.44 4.27
N SER A 75 -14.49 -4.11 4.13
CA SER A 75 -14.84 -5.37 4.80
C SER A 75 -13.85 -6.50 4.50
N ASP A 76 -13.41 -6.64 3.24
CA ASP A 76 -12.41 -7.64 2.83
C ASP A 76 -11.04 -7.37 3.50
N ILE A 77 -10.66 -6.09 3.62
CA ILE A 77 -9.39 -5.69 4.27
C ILE A 77 -9.45 -5.95 5.77
N LEU A 78 -10.55 -5.56 6.41
CA LEU A 78 -10.77 -5.78 7.84
C LEU A 78 -10.79 -7.28 8.18
N SER A 79 -11.36 -8.11 7.30
CA SER A 79 -11.38 -9.57 7.45
C SER A 79 -9.98 -10.19 7.52
N LEU A 80 -9.01 -9.62 6.81
CA LEU A 80 -7.63 -10.09 6.81
C LEU A 80 -6.79 -9.47 7.94
N HIS A 81 -7.03 -8.20 8.27
CA HIS A 81 -6.29 -7.49 9.32
C HIS A 81 -6.75 -7.86 10.73
N SER A 82 -8.02 -8.19 10.91
CA SER A 82 -8.61 -8.55 12.20
C SER A 82 -9.57 -9.71 11.98
N PRO A 83 -9.03 -10.90 11.64
CA PRO A 83 -9.86 -12.06 11.35
C PRO A 83 -10.73 -12.40 12.57
N PRO A 84 -11.99 -12.81 12.37
CA PRO A 84 -12.84 -13.23 13.47
C PRO A 84 -12.17 -14.40 14.23
N PRO A 85 -12.40 -14.50 15.56
CA PRO A 85 -11.89 -15.62 16.34
C PRO A 85 -12.27 -16.94 15.67
N SER A 86 -11.29 -17.79 15.40
CA SER A 86 -11.52 -19.14 14.91
C SER A 86 -11.19 -20.14 16.01
N ASP A 87 -11.94 -21.23 16.09
CA ASP A 87 -11.63 -22.37 16.99
C ASP A 87 -10.32 -23.09 16.61
N ALA A 88 -9.64 -22.67 15.53
CA ALA A 88 -8.35 -23.22 15.12
C ALA A 88 -7.22 -22.71 16.05
N PRO A 89 -6.34 -23.60 16.54
CA PRO A 89 -5.34 -23.30 17.58
C PRO A 89 -4.15 -22.43 17.13
N THR A 90 -4.22 -21.79 15.97
CA THR A 90 -3.21 -20.85 15.50
C THR A 90 -3.82 -19.47 15.40
N ALA A 91 -3.65 -18.66 16.44
CA ALA A 91 -3.87 -17.22 16.35
C ALA A 91 -2.90 -16.68 15.30
N VAL A 92 -3.39 -16.48 14.07
CA VAL A 92 -2.63 -15.82 13.02
C VAL A 92 -2.70 -14.33 13.35
N ASP A 93 -1.57 -13.70 13.64
CA ASP A 93 -1.49 -12.24 13.69
C ASP A 93 -2.09 -11.70 12.38
N GLY A 94 -3.05 -10.79 12.49
CA GLY A 94 -3.76 -10.26 11.34
C GLY A 94 -2.82 -9.64 10.30
N HIS A 95 -3.16 -9.79 9.02
CA HIS A 95 -2.35 -9.27 7.92
C HIS A 95 -2.24 -7.75 7.99
N GLN A 96 -1.05 -7.19 7.80
CA GLN A 96 -0.81 -5.76 7.99
C GLN A 96 -0.58 -4.98 6.69
N HIS A 97 -0.03 -5.62 5.65
CA HIS A 97 0.47 -4.93 4.46
C HIS A 97 -0.52 -4.97 3.29
N PHE A 98 -1.13 -3.83 2.97
CA PHE A 98 -2.15 -3.74 1.91
C PHE A 98 -1.78 -2.74 0.82
N GLY A 99 -2.03 -3.12 -0.43
CA GLY A 99 -1.69 -2.34 -1.62
C GLY A 99 -2.90 -1.71 -2.30
N GLU A 100 -2.86 -0.40 -2.51
CA GLU A 100 -3.89 0.36 -3.22
C GLU A 100 -3.33 1.07 -4.46
N ASN A 101 -4.17 1.19 -5.49
CA ASN A 101 -3.79 1.84 -6.76
C ASN A 101 -4.37 3.24 -6.93
N TYR A 102 -5.38 3.62 -6.17
CA TYR A 102 -6.12 4.86 -6.38
C TYR A 102 -6.11 5.72 -5.12
N VAL A 103 -5.61 6.96 -5.24
CA VAL A 103 -5.39 7.84 -4.09
C VAL A 103 -6.69 8.10 -3.31
N GLN A 104 -7.82 8.35 -3.99
CA GLN A 104 -9.08 8.63 -3.30
C GLN A 104 -9.61 7.40 -2.54
N GLU A 105 -9.51 6.22 -3.14
CA GLU A 105 -9.89 4.96 -2.49
C GLU A 105 -9.04 4.70 -1.25
N LEU A 106 -7.73 4.90 -1.35
CA LEU A 106 -6.82 4.75 -0.22
C LEU A 106 -7.11 5.77 0.90
N LEU A 107 -7.37 7.04 0.56
CA LEU A 107 -7.74 8.05 1.53
C LEU A 107 -9.01 7.68 2.30
N GLU A 108 -10.03 7.19 1.61
CA GLU A 108 -11.28 6.75 2.23
C GLU A 108 -11.06 5.53 3.13
N LYS A 109 -10.42 4.47 2.62
CA LYS A 109 -10.10 3.26 3.38
C LYS A 109 -9.25 3.55 4.62
N SER A 110 -8.23 4.39 4.50
CA SER A 110 -7.33 4.71 5.62
C SER A 110 -8.02 5.45 6.78
N ARG A 111 -9.16 6.12 6.53
CA ARG A 111 -9.97 6.76 7.56
C ARG A 111 -10.95 5.81 8.25
N LEU A 112 -11.35 4.76 7.55
CA LEU A 112 -12.35 3.79 8.02
C LEU A 112 -11.73 2.59 8.74
N LEU A 113 -10.51 2.22 8.38
CA LEU A 113 -9.84 1.00 8.82
C LEU A 113 -8.82 1.26 9.94
N PRO A 114 -8.39 0.21 10.68
CA PRO A 114 -7.42 0.35 11.76
C PRO A 114 -6.13 1.07 11.36
N ARG A 115 -5.66 1.98 12.21
CA ARG A 115 -4.42 2.77 12.01
C ARG A 115 -3.12 1.95 11.98
N THR A 116 -3.20 0.69 12.41
CA THR A 116 -2.12 -0.31 12.38
C THR A 116 -1.89 -0.90 10.99
N ILE A 117 -2.79 -0.67 10.03
CA ILE A 117 -2.58 -1.08 8.64
C ILE A 117 -1.39 -0.33 8.04
N LYS A 118 -0.51 -1.09 7.39
CA LYS A 118 0.63 -0.62 6.62
C LYS A 118 0.21 -0.50 5.15
N TRP A 119 -0.09 0.72 4.73
CA TRP A 119 -0.55 1.00 3.37
C TRP A 119 0.60 1.17 2.38
N HIS A 120 0.49 0.49 1.25
CA HIS A 120 1.37 0.61 0.10
C HIS A 120 0.61 1.27 -1.04
N PHE A 121 1.14 2.38 -1.56
CA PHE A 121 0.62 2.95 -2.80
C PHE A 121 1.42 2.43 -3.99
N ILE A 122 0.77 1.64 -4.85
CA ILE A 122 1.38 0.90 -5.96
C ILE A 122 0.77 1.22 -7.32
N GLY A 123 -0.09 2.25 -7.39
CA GLY A 123 -0.71 2.74 -8.62
C GLY A 123 0.06 3.88 -9.28
N GLY A 124 -0.39 4.31 -10.46
CA GLY A 124 0.15 5.52 -11.09
C GLY A 124 -0.10 6.75 -10.24
N LEU A 125 0.97 7.40 -9.76
CA LEU A 125 0.88 8.57 -8.90
C LEU A 125 0.95 9.87 -9.72
N GLN A 126 -0.09 10.68 -9.68
CA GLN A 126 -0.05 12.03 -10.26
C GLN A 126 0.62 13.01 -9.29
N SER A 127 1.46 13.93 -9.80
CA SER A 127 2.21 14.86 -8.94
C SER A 127 1.31 15.68 -7.99
N ASN A 128 0.15 16.15 -8.48
CA ASN A 128 -0.79 16.93 -7.67
C ASN A 128 -1.45 16.13 -6.53
N LYS A 129 -1.26 14.80 -6.47
CA LYS A 129 -1.76 13.94 -5.40
C LYS A 129 -0.68 13.49 -4.42
N CYS A 130 0.61 13.63 -4.75
CA CYS A 130 1.74 13.20 -3.91
C CYS A 130 1.66 13.78 -2.48
N ALA A 131 1.60 15.11 -2.36
CA ALA A 131 1.60 15.75 -1.04
C ALA A 131 0.37 15.37 -0.21
N GLN A 132 -0.82 15.33 -0.84
CA GLN A 132 -2.05 14.90 -0.17
C GLN A 132 -1.94 13.46 0.32
N LEU A 133 -1.45 12.54 -0.52
CA LEU A 133 -1.29 11.14 -0.16
C LEU A 133 -0.38 10.96 1.07
N ALA A 134 0.82 11.56 1.02
CA ALA A 134 1.80 11.43 2.10
C ALA A 134 1.39 12.16 3.40
N ARG A 135 0.56 13.20 3.29
CA ARG A 135 0.05 13.95 4.43
C ARG A 135 -1.11 13.26 5.14
N GLU A 136 -2.09 12.78 4.39
CA GLU A 136 -3.38 12.38 4.93
C GLU A 136 -3.46 10.90 5.29
N VAL A 137 -2.67 10.03 4.66
CA VAL A 137 -2.67 8.60 4.97
C VAL A 137 -1.66 8.34 6.09
N GLU A 138 -2.13 8.31 7.33
CA GLU A 138 -1.26 8.19 8.50
C GLU A 138 -0.45 6.89 8.50
N GLY A 139 -1.10 5.77 8.18
CA GLY A 139 -0.46 4.45 8.03
C GLY A 139 0.24 4.23 6.68
N LEU A 140 0.60 5.28 5.93
CA LEU A 140 1.31 5.13 4.66
C LEU A 140 2.73 4.61 4.93
N TRP A 141 2.90 3.33 4.65
CA TRP A 141 4.13 2.60 4.87
C TRP A 141 5.11 2.85 3.71
N ALA A 142 4.67 2.66 2.46
CA ALA A 142 5.47 2.95 1.27
C ALA A 142 4.67 3.56 0.11
N VAL A 143 5.38 4.29 -0.75
CA VAL A 143 4.96 4.62 -2.11
C VAL A 143 5.93 3.97 -3.08
N GLU A 144 5.44 3.05 -3.91
CA GLU A 144 6.30 2.20 -4.72
C GLU A 144 6.39 2.63 -6.19
N SER A 145 5.67 3.69 -6.57
CA SER A 145 5.53 4.17 -7.95
C SER A 145 6.20 5.53 -8.19
N VAL A 146 7.29 5.83 -7.48
CA VAL A 146 8.04 7.08 -7.67
C VAL A 146 8.94 6.93 -8.89
N ASP A 147 8.79 7.83 -9.85
CA ASP A 147 9.50 7.80 -11.14
C ASP A 147 10.09 9.17 -11.52
N SER A 148 10.09 10.13 -10.59
CA SER A 148 10.57 11.49 -10.85
C SER A 148 10.89 12.25 -9.57
N GLU A 149 11.87 13.14 -9.66
CA GLU A 149 12.30 14.02 -8.57
C GLU A 149 11.17 14.91 -8.05
N LYS A 150 10.33 15.39 -8.97
CA LYS A 150 9.14 16.18 -8.62
C LYS A 150 8.19 15.41 -7.70
N LYS A 151 7.96 14.12 -7.97
CA LYS A 151 7.10 13.29 -7.10
C LYS A 151 7.76 13.07 -5.75
N ALA A 152 9.07 12.80 -5.71
CA ALA A 152 9.83 12.65 -4.47
C ALA A 152 9.73 13.91 -3.59
N GLY A 153 10.04 15.11 -4.12
CA GLY A 153 9.96 16.34 -3.34
C GLY A 153 8.55 16.66 -2.81
N LEU A 154 7.49 16.30 -3.56
CA LEU A 154 6.11 16.48 -3.10
C LEU A 154 5.70 15.46 -2.03
N LEU A 155 6.20 14.22 -2.11
CA LEU A 155 6.01 13.20 -1.08
C LEU A 155 6.76 13.59 0.20
N ASP A 156 7.99 14.09 0.08
CA ASP A 156 8.78 14.58 1.21
C ASP A 156 8.04 15.68 1.97
N LYS A 157 7.59 16.71 1.23
CA LYS A 157 6.80 17.80 1.80
C LYS A 157 5.55 17.28 2.52
N GLY A 158 4.78 16.40 1.88
CA GLY A 158 3.56 15.83 2.48
C GLY A 158 3.85 15.03 3.75
N ARG A 159 4.93 14.24 3.76
CA ARG A 159 5.35 13.47 4.94
C ARG A 159 5.80 14.39 6.07
N GLY A 160 6.51 15.46 5.77
CA GLY A 160 6.86 16.50 6.74
C GLY A 160 5.63 17.16 7.37
N GLU A 161 4.64 17.53 6.55
CA GLU A 161 3.36 18.09 7.02
C GLU A 161 2.59 17.10 7.91
N ARG A 162 2.58 15.79 7.58
CA ARG A 162 2.01 14.73 8.44
C ARG A 162 2.71 14.72 9.79
N ASN A 163 4.04 14.64 9.80
CA ASN A 163 4.81 14.50 11.04
C ASN A 163 4.61 15.72 11.95
N GLN A 164 4.62 16.93 11.39
CA GLN A 164 4.31 18.15 12.15
C GLN A 164 2.90 18.12 12.76
N ARG A 165 1.89 17.69 12.00
CA ARG A 165 0.52 17.55 12.49
C ARG A 165 0.44 16.56 13.64
N LEU A 166 0.97 15.35 13.46
CA LEU A 166 0.86 14.28 14.45
C LEU A 166 1.71 14.56 15.70
N HIS A 167 2.89 15.19 15.58
CA HIS A 167 3.66 15.66 16.73
C HIS A 167 2.86 16.68 17.55
N LYS A 168 2.14 17.59 16.89
CA LYS A 168 1.29 18.56 17.58
C LYS A 168 0.06 17.91 18.23
N GLU A 169 -0.49 16.87 17.60
CA GLU A 169 -1.66 16.13 18.09
C GLU A 169 -1.33 15.30 19.35
N PHE A 170 -0.22 14.57 19.34
CA PHE A 170 0.12 13.61 20.40
C PHE A 170 1.15 14.12 21.42
N GLY A 171 1.88 15.20 21.12
CA GLY A 171 2.89 15.76 22.01
C GLY A 171 3.90 14.71 22.49
N ASP A 172 4.03 14.55 23.81
CA ASP A 172 4.95 13.61 24.44
C ASP A 172 4.59 12.13 24.18
N GLU A 173 3.33 11.83 23.83
CA GLU A 173 2.87 10.46 23.52
C GLU A 173 3.24 10.02 22.10
N TRP A 174 3.77 10.92 21.25
CA TRP A 174 4.08 10.65 19.84
C TRP A 174 4.85 9.34 19.64
N LYS A 175 5.89 9.09 20.45
CA LYS A 175 6.70 7.87 20.32
C LYS A 175 5.90 6.60 20.63
N ALA A 176 5.04 6.66 21.64
CA ALA A 176 4.20 5.53 22.02
C ALA A 176 3.12 5.25 20.97
N GLU A 177 2.54 6.28 20.36
CA GLU A 177 1.61 6.13 19.24
C GLU A 177 2.30 5.56 17.99
N CYS A 178 3.53 6.00 17.70
CA CYS A 178 4.33 5.41 16.63
C CYS A 178 4.58 3.92 16.85
N GLU A 179 4.93 3.50 18.06
CA GLU A 179 5.11 2.09 18.39
C GLU A 179 3.80 1.31 18.29
N ARG A 180 2.71 1.84 18.88
CA ARG A 180 1.37 1.22 18.87
C ARG A 180 0.85 1.00 17.45
N HIS A 181 1.04 1.98 16.57
CA HIS A 181 0.53 1.94 15.20
C HIS A 181 1.56 1.44 14.17
N GLY A 182 2.81 1.21 14.58
CA GLY A 182 3.90 0.86 13.67
C GLY A 182 4.24 1.99 12.69
N TRP A 183 3.98 3.25 13.05
CA TRP A 183 4.32 4.41 12.22
C TRP A 183 5.83 4.68 12.22
N GLN A 184 6.25 5.39 11.19
CA GLN A 184 7.65 5.68 10.92
C GLN A 184 7.77 7.16 10.60
N ASP A 185 8.87 7.82 10.97
CA ASP A 185 9.04 9.23 10.67
C ASP A 185 9.21 9.43 9.15
N LYS A 186 10.14 8.68 8.56
CA LYS A 186 10.42 8.70 7.12
C LYS A 186 9.46 7.80 6.35
N LEU A 187 8.96 8.31 5.23
CA LEU A 187 8.16 7.54 4.26
C LEU A 187 9.09 6.69 3.40
N ARG A 188 8.81 5.38 3.30
CA ARG A 188 9.53 4.50 2.39
C ARG A 188 9.12 4.78 0.96
N VAL A 189 10.10 4.83 0.09
CA VAL A 189 9.89 5.02 -1.34
C VAL A 189 10.61 3.94 -2.11
N PHE A 190 9.92 3.33 -3.06
CA PHE A 190 10.55 2.56 -4.11
C PHE A 190 10.52 3.36 -5.41
N ILE A 191 11.62 3.28 -6.15
CA ILE A 191 11.69 3.86 -7.49
C ILE A 191 11.16 2.84 -8.49
N GLN A 192 10.15 3.23 -9.26
CA GLN A 192 9.59 2.38 -10.30
C GLN A 192 10.49 2.39 -11.54
N VAL A 193 10.93 1.20 -11.95
CA VAL A 193 11.78 0.99 -13.12
C VAL A 193 10.97 0.32 -14.22
N ASN A 194 11.07 0.83 -15.45
CA ASN A 194 10.48 0.20 -16.62
C ASN A 194 11.37 -0.93 -17.12
N THR A 195 11.30 -2.10 -16.51
CA THR A 195 12.08 -3.28 -16.98
C THR A 195 11.53 -3.87 -18.28
N SER A 196 10.34 -3.42 -18.71
CA SER A 196 9.65 -4.00 -19.86
C SER A 196 10.15 -3.50 -21.22
N GLY A 197 10.74 -2.30 -21.26
CA GLY A 197 11.09 -1.61 -22.50
C GLY A 197 9.89 -1.15 -23.33
N GLU A 198 8.66 -1.34 -22.84
CA GLU A 198 7.45 -0.84 -23.49
C GLU A 198 7.26 0.65 -23.14
N GLU A 199 7.26 1.53 -24.15
CA GLU A 199 7.10 2.99 -23.97
C GLU A 199 5.79 3.38 -23.27
N SER A 200 4.76 2.52 -23.35
CA SER A 200 3.46 2.77 -22.73
C SER A 200 3.44 2.54 -21.22
N LYS A 201 4.48 1.94 -20.64
CA LYS A 201 4.54 1.67 -19.20
C LYS A 201 5.24 2.80 -18.45
N SER A 202 4.80 3.00 -17.21
CA SER A 202 5.42 3.97 -16.30
C SER A 202 6.70 3.40 -15.69
N GLY A 203 7.59 4.30 -15.29
CA GLY A 203 8.87 3.98 -14.65
C GLY A 203 10.03 4.63 -15.39
N LEU A 204 11.18 4.69 -14.72
CA LEU A 204 12.42 5.16 -15.32
C LEU A 204 13.15 4.02 -16.02
N GLU A 205 13.86 4.34 -17.10
CA GLU A 205 14.58 3.32 -17.86
C GLU A 205 15.78 2.76 -17.07
N PRO A 206 16.04 1.44 -17.15
CA PRO A 206 17.20 0.82 -16.52
C PRO A 206 18.51 1.50 -16.95
N GLY A 207 19.30 1.94 -15.97
CA GLY A 207 20.61 2.58 -16.23
C GLY A 207 20.54 4.05 -16.71
N SER A 208 19.37 4.66 -16.73
CA SER A 208 19.23 6.10 -17.02
C SER A 208 19.89 6.98 -15.95
N ALA A 209 20.39 8.14 -16.37
CA ALA A 209 20.98 9.12 -15.45
C ALA A 209 19.92 9.69 -14.49
N GLU A 210 18.68 9.83 -14.95
CA GLU A 210 17.53 10.25 -14.17
C GLU A 210 17.25 9.31 -13.00
N LEU A 211 17.41 7.99 -13.20
CA LEU A 211 17.25 6.99 -12.14
C LEU A 211 18.28 7.17 -11.03
N VAL A 212 19.55 7.36 -11.41
CA VAL A 212 20.65 7.61 -10.47
C VAL A 212 20.44 8.93 -9.73
N SER A 213 20.05 10.00 -10.45
CA SER A 213 19.77 11.32 -9.87
C SER A 213 18.65 11.25 -8.85
N LEU A 214 17.55 10.58 -9.18
CA LEU A 214 16.42 10.39 -8.27
C LEU A 214 16.82 9.60 -7.01
N ALA A 215 17.59 8.53 -7.15
CA ALA A 215 18.08 7.76 -6.00
C ALA A 215 18.96 8.60 -5.07
N LYS A 216 19.86 9.43 -5.63
CA LYS A 216 20.70 10.37 -4.87
C LYS A 216 19.86 11.44 -4.18
N LEU A 217 18.84 11.98 -4.85
CA LEU A 217 17.93 12.97 -4.29
C LEU A 217 17.17 12.43 -3.07
N ILE A 218 16.55 11.24 -3.19
CA ILE A 218 15.75 10.64 -2.12
C ILE A 218 16.60 10.33 -0.88
N ARG A 219 17.87 9.93 -1.07
CA ARG A 219 18.80 9.66 0.05
C ARG A 219 19.38 10.92 0.70
N SER A 220 19.32 12.05 0.02
CA SER A 220 19.91 13.29 0.53
C SER A 220 19.08 13.85 1.69
N GLU A 221 19.64 13.90 2.89
CA GLU A 221 18.99 14.50 4.06
C GLU A 221 18.66 15.98 3.86
N SER A 222 19.42 16.72 3.04
CA SER A 222 19.14 18.12 2.74
C SER A 222 17.99 18.30 1.75
N SER A 223 17.73 17.29 0.91
CA SER A 223 16.74 17.38 -0.17
C SER A 223 15.43 16.66 0.17
N CYS A 224 15.51 15.52 0.85
CA CYS A 224 14.38 14.68 1.21
C CYS A 224 14.52 14.11 2.65
N PRO A 225 14.55 14.97 3.68
CA PRO A 225 14.73 14.54 5.08
C PRO A 225 13.61 13.62 5.59
N ASN A 226 12.43 13.64 4.96
CA ASN A 226 11.25 12.86 5.35
C ASN A 226 11.08 11.59 4.51
N LEU A 227 12.00 11.27 3.60
CA LEU A 227 11.96 10.06 2.79
C LEU A 227 13.07 9.09 3.16
N HIS A 228 12.80 7.82 2.92
CA HIS A 228 13.78 6.73 2.94
C HIS A 228 13.71 6.00 1.61
N LEU A 229 14.84 5.94 0.89
CA LEU A 229 14.95 5.10 -0.31
C LEU A 229 14.97 3.64 0.13
N GLN A 230 13.82 2.97 0.01
CA GLN A 230 13.65 1.58 0.45
C GLN A 230 14.13 0.58 -0.61
N GLY A 231 13.99 0.90 -1.89
CA GLY A 231 14.27 -0.07 -2.94
C GLY A 231 13.85 0.33 -4.34
N LEU A 232 13.77 -0.67 -5.22
CA LEU A 232 13.27 -0.54 -6.60
C LEU A 232 12.02 -1.40 -6.79
N MET A 233 11.14 -0.96 -7.67
CA MET A 233 9.89 -1.67 -8.01
C MET A 233 9.78 -1.85 -9.52
N THR A 234 9.30 -3.02 -9.96
CA THR A 234 8.83 -3.19 -11.35
C THR A 234 7.46 -3.86 -11.42
N ILE A 235 6.67 -3.47 -12.41
CA ILE A 235 5.47 -4.18 -12.83
C ILE A 235 5.82 -5.33 -13.80
N GLY A 236 6.91 -5.20 -14.55
CA GLY A 236 7.33 -6.14 -15.59
C GLY A 236 6.42 -6.14 -16.83
N ALA A 237 6.63 -7.13 -17.70
CA ALA A 237 5.79 -7.40 -18.87
C ALA A 237 4.78 -8.50 -18.59
N ILE A 238 3.50 -8.27 -18.93
CA ILE A 238 2.43 -9.26 -18.77
C ILE A 238 2.75 -10.55 -19.55
N ALA A 239 3.30 -10.42 -20.76
CA ALA A 239 3.69 -11.55 -21.58
C ALA A 239 4.78 -12.40 -20.91
N ARG A 240 5.81 -11.76 -20.32
CA ARG A 240 6.90 -12.46 -19.61
C ARG A 240 6.43 -13.07 -18.29
N SER A 241 5.57 -12.36 -17.56
CA SER A 241 4.90 -12.87 -16.36
C SER A 241 4.17 -14.19 -16.64
N ARG A 242 3.37 -14.24 -17.72
CA ARG A 242 2.63 -15.44 -18.15
C ARG A 242 3.50 -16.56 -18.69
N ALA A 243 4.61 -16.21 -19.34
CA ALA A 243 5.54 -17.18 -19.91
C ALA A 243 6.52 -17.75 -18.87
N THR A 244 6.47 -17.27 -17.62
CA THR A 244 7.36 -17.71 -16.55
C THR A 244 7.00 -19.13 -16.11
N THR A 245 7.95 -20.05 -16.21
CA THR A 245 7.84 -21.42 -15.69
C THR A 245 8.90 -21.67 -14.62
N LYS A 246 9.04 -22.91 -14.13
CA LYS A 246 10.16 -23.25 -13.24
C LYS A 246 11.51 -23.24 -13.98
N GLU A 247 11.48 -23.37 -15.30
CA GLU A 247 12.62 -23.50 -16.19
C GLU A 247 12.96 -22.19 -16.90
N THR A 248 12.03 -21.25 -16.98
CA THR A 248 12.23 -19.93 -17.61
C THR A 248 12.22 -18.81 -16.57
N GLU A 249 13.36 -18.14 -16.43
CA GLU A 249 13.48 -16.97 -15.56
C GLU A 249 12.79 -15.76 -16.21
N ASN A 250 12.14 -14.93 -15.38
CA ASN A 250 11.55 -13.68 -15.85
C ASN A 250 12.64 -12.61 -16.00
N GLU A 251 12.93 -12.23 -17.25
CA GLU A 251 13.93 -11.22 -17.61
C GLU A 251 13.71 -9.86 -16.92
N ASP A 252 12.46 -9.50 -16.63
CA ASP A 252 12.13 -8.27 -15.90
C ASP A 252 12.76 -8.26 -14.50
N PHE A 253 12.75 -9.40 -13.81
CA PHE A 253 13.27 -9.52 -12.45
C PHE A 253 14.81 -9.52 -12.43
N ILE A 254 15.43 -10.16 -13.44
CA ILE A 254 16.89 -10.09 -13.64
C ILE A 254 17.31 -8.64 -13.92
N THR A 255 16.55 -7.94 -14.75
CA THR A 255 16.80 -6.53 -15.09
C THR A 255 16.68 -5.64 -13.86
N LEU A 256 15.64 -5.81 -13.04
CA LEU A 256 15.47 -5.03 -11.81
C LEU A 256 16.61 -5.28 -10.82
N ARG A 257 16.99 -6.54 -10.60
CA ARG A 257 18.10 -6.93 -9.72
C ARG A 257 19.42 -6.31 -10.17
N THR A 258 19.72 -6.39 -11.47
CA THR A 258 20.93 -5.80 -12.05
C THR A 258 20.92 -4.28 -11.94
N THR A 259 19.74 -3.66 -12.11
CA THR A 259 19.57 -2.21 -11.95
C THR A 259 19.81 -1.79 -10.50
N ARG A 260 19.27 -2.52 -9.52
CA ARG A 260 19.56 -2.28 -8.09
C ARG A 260 21.04 -2.32 -7.79
N ASP A 261 21.74 -3.34 -8.27
CA ASP A 261 23.17 -3.51 -8.01
C ASP A 261 23.98 -2.31 -8.53
N LYS A 262 23.66 -1.84 -9.75
CA LYS A 262 24.29 -0.64 -10.33
C LYS A 262 23.94 0.63 -9.56
N ILE A 263 22.67 0.81 -9.17
CA ILE A 263 22.25 1.97 -8.38
C ILE A 263 22.94 1.98 -7.02
N ALA A 264 23.06 0.82 -6.35
CA ALA A 264 23.77 0.70 -5.08
C ALA A 264 25.23 1.16 -5.21
N GLU A 265 25.92 0.77 -6.29
CA GLU A 265 27.29 1.22 -6.59
C GLU A 265 27.34 2.74 -6.82
N GLU A 266 26.49 3.27 -7.71
CA GLU A 266 26.44 4.69 -8.11
C GLU A 266 26.12 5.65 -6.96
N ILE A 267 25.41 5.17 -5.93
CA ILE A 267 25.07 5.95 -4.74
C ILE A 267 25.97 5.59 -3.54
N GLY A 268 26.95 4.70 -3.71
CA GLY A 268 27.94 4.36 -2.70
C GLY A 268 27.39 3.54 -1.52
N LEU A 269 26.44 2.64 -1.75
CA LEU A 269 26.03 1.65 -0.75
C LEU A 269 27.05 0.52 -0.65
N THR A 270 27.46 0.20 0.58
CA THR A 270 28.34 -0.95 0.86
C THR A 270 27.61 -2.28 0.75
N ASN A 271 26.32 -2.30 1.09
CA ASN A 271 25.46 -3.46 0.92
C ASN A 271 24.30 -3.13 -0.03
N LYS A 272 24.34 -3.71 -1.23
CA LYS A 272 23.28 -3.54 -2.23
C LYS A 272 21.92 -4.09 -1.81
N GLU A 273 21.90 -5.04 -0.86
CA GLU A 273 20.67 -5.63 -0.32
C GLU A 273 19.94 -4.69 0.64
N GLU A 274 20.50 -3.52 0.97
CA GLU A 274 19.76 -2.43 1.62
C GLU A 274 18.65 -1.86 0.71
N LEU A 275 18.76 -2.04 -0.61
CA LEU A 275 17.71 -1.71 -1.56
C LEU A 275 16.84 -2.94 -1.83
N GLU A 276 15.63 -2.94 -1.26
CA GLU A 276 14.65 -4.01 -1.47
C GLU A 276 14.19 -4.08 -2.96
N LEU A 277 13.83 -5.26 -3.41
CA LEU A 277 13.20 -5.50 -4.71
C LEU A 277 11.72 -5.80 -4.52
N SER A 278 10.85 -4.87 -4.93
CA SER A 278 9.41 -5.11 -5.02
C SER A 278 9.04 -5.59 -6.42
N MET A 279 8.87 -6.90 -6.57
CA MET A 279 8.55 -7.54 -7.86
C MET A 279 7.87 -8.89 -7.66
N GLY A 280 7.01 -9.27 -8.60
CA GLY A 280 6.19 -10.48 -8.50
C GLY A 280 4.74 -10.18 -8.12
N MET A 281 3.82 -10.75 -8.88
CA MET A 281 2.37 -10.64 -8.74
C MET A 281 1.73 -12.03 -8.70
N SER A 282 0.40 -12.10 -8.73
CA SER A 282 -0.37 -13.35 -8.62
C SER A 282 0.12 -14.52 -9.49
N GLU A 283 0.64 -14.25 -10.69
CA GLU A 283 1.03 -15.27 -11.67
C GLU A 283 2.51 -15.68 -11.58
N ASP A 284 3.38 -14.86 -11.00
CA ASP A 284 4.84 -15.05 -11.08
C ASP A 284 5.60 -14.80 -9.77
N PHE A 285 4.89 -14.62 -8.63
CA PHE A 285 5.53 -14.28 -7.36
C PHE A 285 6.54 -15.34 -6.89
N GLU A 286 6.32 -16.65 -7.11
CA GLU A 286 7.33 -17.63 -6.71
C GLU A 286 8.62 -17.50 -7.53
N SER A 287 8.53 -17.17 -8.82
CA SER A 287 9.72 -16.88 -9.63
C SER A 287 10.44 -15.63 -9.13
N ALA A 288 9.67 -14.58 -8.80
CA ALA A 288 10.23 -13.38 -8.19
C ALA A 288 10.97 -13.67 -6.87
N VAL A 289 10.40 -14.50 -5.99
CA VAL A 289 11.04 -14.92 -4.73
C VAL A 289 12.37 -15.63 -5.00
N ARG A 290 12.40 -16.57 -5.96
CA ARG A 290 13.65 -17.28 -6.35
C ARG A 290 14.71 -16.32 -6.88
N LEU A 291 14.28 -15.27 -7.59
CA LEU A 291 15.17 -14.25 -8.17
C LEU A 291 15.53 -13.11 -7.20
N GLY A 292 15.13 -13.21 -5.93
CA GLY A 292 15.55 -12.29 -4.88
C GLY A 292 14.56 -11.17 -4.57
N SER A 293 13.29 -11.30 -4.90
CA SER A 293 12.25 -10.35 -4.50
C SER A 293 12.10 -10.30 -2.98
N ASP A 294 12.15 -9.11 -2.38
CA ASP A 294 11.92 -8.85 -0.95
C ASP A 294 10.43 -8.62 -0.65
N GLU A 295 9.67 -8.27 -1.68
CA GLU A 295 8.24 -7.99 -1.57
C GLU A 295 7.48 -8.44 -2.83
N VAL A 296 6.39 -9.18 -2.61
CA VAL A 296 5.47 -9.63 -3.66
C VAL A 296 4.09 -9.02 -3.47
N ARG A 297 3.42 -8.66 -4.58
CA ARG A 297 2.16 -7.91 -4.58
C ARG A 297 1.04 -8.74 -5.18
N VAL A 298 0.28 -9.44 -4.34
CA VAL A 298 -0.72 -10.43 -4.78
C VAL A 298 -2.13 -9.90 -4.57
N GLY A 299 -2.99 -9.99 -5.58
CA GLY A 299 -4.35 -9.45 -5.54
C GLY A 299 -5.42 -10.49 -5.85
N SER A 300 -5.55 -10.86 -7.13
CA SER A 300 -6.59 -11.77 -7.63
C SER A 300 -6.62 -13.12 -6.90
N THR A 301 -5.47 -13.68 -6.54
CA THR A 301 -5.40 -14.96 -5.83
C THR A 301 -5.87 -14.87 -4.37
N ILE A 302 -5.85 -13.68 -3.77
CA ILE A 302 -6.34 -13.44 -2.41
C ILE A 302 -7.84 -13.10 -2.44
N PHE A 303 -8.19 -12.06 -3.19
CA PHE A 303 -9.52 -11.44 -3.12
C PHE A 303 -10.50 -11.93 -4.20
N GLY A 304 -10.06 -12.72 -5.18
CA GLY A 304 -10.86 -13.12 -6.33
C GLY A 304 -11.09 -11.99 -7.35
N GLU A 305 -12.08 -12.18 -8.23
CA GLU A 305 -12.42 -11.21 -9.30
C GLU A 305 -12.80 -9.83 -8.77
N ARG A 306 -12.38 -8.78 -9.50
CA ARG A 306 -12.63 -7.39 -9.13
C ARG A 306 -13.91 -6.89 -9.83
N PRO A 307 -14.75 -6.09 -9.16
CA PRO A 307 -15.81 -5.38 -9.86
C PRO A 307 -15.22 -4.37 -10.87
N ALA A 308 -16.04 -3.91 -11.81
CA ALA A 308 -15.66 -2.78 -12.64
C ALA A 308 -15.45 -1.54 -11.76
N LYS A 309 -14.52 -0.66 -12.14
CA LYS A 309 -14.13 0.50 -11.32
C LYS A 309 -15.32 1.39 -10.90
N LYS A 310 -16.31 1.54 -11.77
CA LYS A 310 -17.53 2.33 -11.51
C LYS A 310 -18.47 1.70 -10.48
N ASP A 311 -18.36 0.38 -10.29
CA ASP A 311 -19.23 -0.41 -9.42
C ASP A 311 -18.52 -0.76 -8.10
N ALA A 312 -17.22 -0.46 -7.98
CA ALA A 312 -16.45 -0.65 -6.78
C ALA A 312 -16.88 0.34 -5.69
N LYS A 313 -17.24 -0.19 -4.51
CA LYS A 313 -17.61 0.60 -3.33
C LYS A 313 -16.67 0.31 -2.18
N VAL A 314 -16.28 1.34 -1.44
CA VAL A 314 -15.43 1.18 -0.24
C VAL A 314 -16.23 0.57 0.91
N ILE A 315 -17.48 0.99 1.08
CA ILE A 315 -18.45 0.39 2.01
C ILE A 315 -19.55 -0.25 1.17
N GLU A 316 -19.82 -1.53 1.39
CA GLU A 316 -20.93 -2.23 0.75
C GLU A 316 -22.26 -1.83 1.41
N ASP A 317 -23.30 -1.59 0.61
CA ASP A 317 -24.64 -1.35 1.14
C ASP A 317 -25.20 -2.66 1.70
N THR A 318 -25.59 -2.67 2.98
CA THR A 318 -26.14 -3.86 3.66
C THR A 318 -27.55 -4.27 3.20
N GLU A 319 -28.04 -3.73 2.08
CA GLU A 319 -29.39 -3.98 1.57
C GLU A 319 -29.34 -4.62 0.18
N THR A 320 -29.08 -5.93 0.09
CA THR A 320 -29.66 -6.83 -0.93
C THR A 320 -29.26 -8.29 -0.70
N GLU A 321 -29.72 -8.90 0.39
CA GLU A 321 -29.99 -10.34 0.42
C GLU A 321 -31.40 -10.57 0.98
N LYS A 322 -32.39 -10.08 0.24
CA LYS A 322 -33.74 -10.64 0.25
C LYS A 322 -34.10 -10.99 -1.18
N LYS A 323 -33.76 -12.21 -1.59
CA LYS A 323 -34.56 -13.01 -2.53
C LYS A 323 -34.12 -14.46 -2.50
#